data_AF-A0A1Y1YK58-F1
#
_entry.id   AF-A0A1Y1YK58-F1
#
_cell.length_a   1.000
_cell.length_b   1.000
_cell.length_c   1.000
_cell.angle_alpha   90.00
_cell.angle_beta   90.00
_cell.angle_gamma   90.00
#
_symmetry.space_group_name_H-M   'P 1'
#
loop_
_entity.id
_entity.type
_entity.pdbx_description
1 polymer ?
#
loop_
_entity_poly.entity_id
_entity_poly.type
_entity_poly.pdbx_seq_one_letter_code
_entity_poly.pdbx_strand_id
1 'polypeptide(L)' 'MRETFGGTAPLWHAARYGHVDTVRDLLATHAVDVNVTAIHTRTPLLWPAAYGFLEVVKLLLDHGAQ' A
#
# COMPACT_ATOMS: atom_id res chain seq x y z
N MET A 1 -18.97 -5.65 -6.31
CA MET A 1 -17.96 -4.98 -5.47
C MET A 1 -16.63 -5.64 -5.78
N ARG A 2 -15.58 -4.88 -6.14
CA ARG A 2 -14.28 -5.48 -6.50
C ARG A 2 -13.60 -5.94 -5.21
N GLU A 3 -13.84 -7.19 -4.86
CA GLU A 3 -13.21 -7.90 -3.75
C GLU A 3 -11.80 -8.33 -4.17
N THR A 4 -10.84 -7.41 -4.14
CA THR A 4 -9.44 -7.70 -4.49
C THR A 4 -8.71 -8.29 -3.28
N PHE A 5 -8.97 -9.56 -2.98
CA PHE A 5 -8.34 -10.27 -1.86
C PHE A 5 -6.96 -10.90 -2.18
N GLY A 6 -6.50 -10.87 -3.43
CA GLY A 6 -5.31 -11.64 -3.83
C GLY A 6 -3.95 -10.99 -3.52
N GLY A 7 -3.79 -9.69 -3.80
CA GLY A 7 -2.47 -9.01 -3.75
C GLY A 7 -2.43 -7.73 -2.93
N THR A 8 -3.57 -7.11 -2.64
CA THR A 8 -3.63 -5.80 -1.96
C THR A 8 -3.62 -5.90 -0.44
N ALA A 9 -4.20 -6.97 0.13
CA ALA A 9 -4.19 -7.23 1.57
C ALA A 9 -2.77 -7.24 2.19
N PRO A 10 -1.75 -7.89 1.58
CA PRO A 10 -0.40 -7.86 2.12
C PRO A 10 0.26 -6.48 2.01
N LEU A 11 0.00 -5.71 0.93
CA LEU A 11 0.54 -4.35 0.80
C LEU A 11 -0.03 -3.43 1.87
N TRP A 12 -1.34 -3.51 2.12
CA TRP A 12 -1.98 -2.75 3.17
C TRP A 12 -1.43 -3.08 4.56
N HIS A 13 -1.21 -4.36 4.85
CA HIS A 13 -0.63 -4.79 6.11
C HIS A 13 0.81 -4.27 6.25
N ALA A 14 1.65 -4.47 5.23
CA ALA A 14 3.03 -3.99 5.23
C ALA A 14 3.11 -2.46 5.41
N ALA A 15 2.27 -1.71 4.70
CA ALA A 15 2.21 -0.25 4.81
C ALA A 15 1.73 0.23 6.18
N ARG A 16 0.77 -0.47 6.80
CA ARG A 16 0.24 -0.14 8.13
C ARG A 16 1.28 -0.31 9.23
N TYR A 17 2.16 -1.30 9.13
CA TYR A 17 3.20 -1.58 10.13
C TYR A 17 4.57 -1.00 9.77
N GLY A 18 4.69 -0.29 8.65
CA GLY A 18 5.95 0.33 8.24
C GLY A 18 6.98 -0.67 7.71
N HIS A 19 6.56 -1.82 7.19
CA HIS A 19 7.44 -2.83 6.60
C HIS A 19 7.88 -2.41 5.20
N VAL A 20 8.87 -1.51 5.15
CA VAL A 20 9.37 -0.92 3.89
C VAL A 20 9.82 -1.98 2.90
N ASP A 21 10.65 -2.94 3.31
CA ASP A 21 11.18 -3.96 2.39
C ASP A 21 10.06 -4.80 1.77
N THR A 22 9.08 -5.21 2.58
CA THR A 22 7.90 -5.94 2.09
C THR A 22 7.05 -5.10 1.15
N VAL A 23 6.91 -3.79 1.40
CA VAL A 23 6.24 -2.87 0.47
C VAL A 23 7.00 -2.81 -0.86
N ARG A 24 8.34 -2.71 -0.84
CA ARG A 24 9.16 -2.70 -2.07
C ARG A 24 9.03 -3.99 -2.85
N ASP A 25 9.11 -5.15 -2.20
CA ASP A 25 8.96 -6.44 -2.86
C ASP A 25 7.57 -6.58 -3.49
N LEU A 26 6.51 -6.20 -2.78
CA LEU A 26 5.14 -6.24 -3.29
C LEU A 26 4.95 -5.31 -4.49
N LEU A 27 5.50 -4.09 -4.43
CA LEU A 27 5.46 -3.14 -5.54
C LEU A 27 6.27 -3.63 -6.74
N ALA A 28 7.40 -4.31 -6.51
CA ALA A 28 8.25 -4.88 -7.57
C ALA A 28 7.55 -5.99 -8.36
N THR A 29 6.61 -6.72 -7.74
CA THR A 29 5.83 -7.74 -8.45
C THR A 29 4.87 -7.17 -9.50
N HIS A 30 4.59 -5.86 -9.52
CA HIS A 30 3.64 -5.17 -10.41
C HIS A 30 2.21 -5.76 -10.47
N ALA A 31 1.92 -6.79 -9.67
CA ALA A 31 0.62 -7.42 -9.55
C ALA A 31 -0.25 -6.73 -8.49
N VAL A 32 0.28 -5.68 -7.86
CA VAL A 32 -0.38 -4.95 -6.77
C VAL A 32 -0.73 -3.56 -7.27
N ASP A 33 -2.03 -3.29 -7.30
CA ASP A 33 -2.55 -1.97 -7.62
C ASP A 33 -2.54 -1.10 -6.34
N VAL A 34 -1.75 -0.02 -6.38
CA VAL A 34 -1.50 0.90 -5.26
C VAL A 34 -2.68 1.83 -4.97
N ASN A 35 -3.61 1.96 -5.92
CA ASN A 35 -4.81 2.78 -5.81
C ASN A 35 -6.02 1.99 -5.32
N VAL A 36 -5.83 0.69 -5.00
CA VAL A 36 -6.91 -0.13 -4.48
C VAL A 36 -7.31 0.38 -3.10
N THR A 37 -8.52 0.93 -3.06
CA THR A 37 -9.20 1.28 -1.83
C THR A 37 -9.52 0.01 -1.05
N ALA A 38 -8.97 -0.10 0.16
CA ALA A 38 -9.43 -1.13 1.09
C ALA A 38 -10.92 -0.91 1.45
N ILE A 39 -11.55 -1.93 2.03
CA ILE A 39 -12.90 -1.85 2.60
C ILE A 39 -12.95 -0.58 3.47
N HIS A 40 -13.89 0.33 3.20
CA HIS A 40 -13.99 1.71 3.72
C HIS A 40 -13.26 2.82 2.95
N THR A 41 -12.97 2.64 1.65
CA THR A 41 -12.48 3.74 0.77
C THR A 41 -11.12 4.29 1.18
N ARG A 42 -10.34 3.55 1.97
CA ARG A 42 -9.06 4.01 2.51
C ARG A 42 -7.92 3.53 1.61
N THR A 43 -7.22 4.48 1.00
CA THR A 43 -6.00 4.25 0.21
C THR A 43 -4.88 3.77 1.14
N PRO A 44 -4.03 2.80 0.72
CA PRO A 44 -2.85 2.36 1.47
C PRO A 44 -1.87 3.49 1.85
N LEU A 45 -2.00 4.69 1.27
CA LEU A 45 -1.26 5.90 1.64
C LEU A 45 -1.61 6.46 3.04
N LEU A 46 -2.85 6.28 3.52
CA LEU A 46 -3.38 7.01 4.67
C LEU A 46 -2.71 6.65 6.00
N TRP A 47 -2.41 5.36 6.20
CA TRP A 47 -1.83 4.84 7.44
C TRP A 47 -0.34 5.14 7.60
N PRO A 48 0.53 4.83 6.63
CA PRO A 48 1.94 5.17 6.75
C PRO A 48 2.16 6.67 6.90
N ALA A 49 1.32 7.52 6.29
CA ALA A 49 1.35 8.96 6.53
C ALA A 49 0.98 9.32 7.98
N ALA A 50 -0.05 8.69 8.54
CA ALA A 50 -0.50 8.93 9.93
C ALA A 50 0.50 8.43 10.99
N TYR A 51 1.23 7.35 10.71
CA TYR A 51 2.23 6.77 11.61
C TYR A 51 3.66 7.30 11.40
N GLY A 52 3.87 8.20 10.42
CA GLY A 52 5.18 8.79 10.15
C GLY A 52 6.14 7.91 9.33
N PHE A 53 5.63 6.85 8.67
CA PHE A 53 6.40 5.99 7.76
C PHE A 53 6.61 6.67 6.40
N LEU A 54 7.37 7.77 6.41
CA LEU A 54 7.69 8.59 5.24
C LEU A 54 8.28 7.79 4.07
N GLU A 55 9.07 6.75 4.35
CA GLU A 55 9.68 5.92 3.31
C GLU A 55 8.64 5.07 2.56
N VAL A 56 7.67 4.51 3.29
CA VAL A 56 6.53 3.80 2.69
C VAL A 56 5.67 4.75 1.87
N VAL A 57 5.41 5.96 2.38
CA VAL A 57 4.63 6.98 1.64
C VAL A 57 5.32 7.35 0.34
N LYS A 58 6.64 7.59 0.36
CA LYS A 58 7.43 7.88 -0.84
C LYS A 58 7.36 6.76 -1.85
N LEU A 59 7.52 5.51 -1.42
CA LEU A 59 7.44 4.34 -2.31
C LEU A 59 6.06 4.22 -2.97
N LEU A 60 4.98 4.43 -2.21
CA LEU A 60 3.63 4.40 -2.77
C LEU A 60 3.39 5.54 -3.78
N LEU A 61 3.84 6.76 -3.47
CA LEU A 61 3.73 7.92 -4.37
C LEU A 61 4.55 7.75 -5.66
N ASP A 62 5.76 7.19 -5.56
CA ASP A 62 6.63 6.91 -6.71
C ASP A 62 5.98 5.92 -7.69
N HIS A 63 5.20 4.98 -7.15
CA HIS A 63 4.40 4.03 -7.92
C HIS A 63 3.01 4.57 -8.35
N GLY A 64 2.74 5.87 -8.18
CA GLY A 64 1.51 6.51 -8.67
C GLY A 64 0.29 6.32 -7.77
N ALA A 65 0.50 6.09 -6.47
CA ALA A 65 -0.60 6.10 -5.50
C ALA A 65 -1.19 7.52 -5.37
N GLN A 66 -2.52 7.63 -5.44
CA GLN A 66 -3.29 8.88 -5.31
C GLN A 66 -4.40 8.80 -4.27
#